data_AF-A0A132BU26-F1
#
_entry.id   AF-A0A132BU26-F1
#
_cell.length_a   1.000
_cell.length_b   1.000
_cell.length_c   1.000
_cell.angle_alpha   90.00
_cell.angle_beta   90.00
_cell.angle_gamma   90.00
#
_symmetry.space_group_name_H-M   'P 1'
#
loop_
_entity.id
_entity.type
_entity.pdbx_description
1 polymer ?
#
loop_
_entity_poly.entity_id
_entity_poly.type
_entity_poly.pdbx_seq_one_letter_code
_entity_poly.pdbx_strand_id
1 'polypeptide(L)'
;MTAGQGLYGPHFDRHYMSAPIWRFTLPSGVAGGQKLTGVIMPSVDRVGRRFPLTLVSALETPGPVALDHLSDSKMFERLEDIALDCLEDTMDQERLAQTLATVAVPDMRAVAPLRASEECIVLTGVGEVSKLPLAVAGGLLERQGQDFGIWSAILDGNPRMLACRGLPTGAQAMGLFDLGASIWKEARPI
;
A
#
# COMPACT_ATOMS: atom_id res chain seq x y z
N MET A 1 -3.19 15.83 -3.55
CA MET A 1 -2.47 17.12 -3.42
C MET A 1 -3.43 18.31 -3.43
N THR A 2 -4.07 18.67 -4.55
CA THR A 2 -4.95 19.86 -4.65
C THR A 2 -6.08 19.89 -3.61
N ALA A 3 -6.78 18.77 -3.41
CA ALA A 3 -7.83 18.68 -2.40
C ALA A 3 -7.29 18.91 -0.97
N GLY A 4 -6.11 18.38 -0.66
CA GLY A 4 -5.45 18.60 0.64
C GLY A 4 -5.00 20.03 0.83
N GLN A 5 -4.45 20.68 -0.22
CA GLN A 5 -4.10 22.10 -0.18
C GLN A 5 -5.33 22.98 0.05
N GLY A 6 -6.46 22.66 -0.60
CA GLY A 6 -7.71 23.37 -0.38
C GLY A 6 -8.26 23.19 1.04
N LEU A 7 -8.17 21.98 1.60
CA LEU A 7 -8.70 21.67 2.92
C LEU A 7 -7.86 22.23 4.07
N TYR A 8 -6.54 22.03 4.01
CA TYR A 8 -5.62 22.38 5.10
C TYR A 8 -4.98 23.76 4.95
N GLY A 9 -5.06 24.36 3.76
CA GLY A 9 -4.53 25.69 3.48
C GLY A 9 -3.07 25.84 3.94
N PRO A 10 -2.74 26.84 4.78
CA PRO A 10 -1.39 27.04 5.30
C PRO A 10 -0.81 25.85 6.09
N HIS A 11 -1.66 24.96 6.62
CA HIS A 11 -1.22 23.80 7.39
C HIS A 11 -0.92 22.57 6.52
N PHE A 12 -1.22 22.63 5.22
CA PHE A 12 -1.01 21.52 4.30
C PHE A 12 0.42 20.97 4.36
N ASP A 13 1.41 21.85 4.39
CA ASP A 13 2.82 21.45 4.42
C ASP A 13 3.18 20.67 5.67
N ARG A 14 2.63 21.05 6.82
CA ARG A 14 2.85 20.30 8.07
C ARG A 14 2.31 18.89 7.93
N HIS A 15 1.08 18.73 7.47
CA HIS A 15 0.47 17.41 7.28
C HIS A 15 1.23 16.58 6.27
N TYR A 16 1.52 17.15 5.10
CA TYR A 16 2.26 16.47 4.03
C TYR A 16 3.64 15.99 4.50
N MET A 17 4.44 16.84 5.14
CA MET A 17 5.80 16.46 5.59
C MET A 17 5.79 15.49 6.78
N SER A 18 4.69 15.44 7.54
CA SER A 18 4.54 14.50 8.65
C SER A 18 3.87 13.18 8.28
N ALA A 19 3.39 13.06 7.04
CA ALA A 19 2.72 11.85 6.59
C ALA A 19 3.72 10.69 6.53
N PRO A 20 3.31 9.47 6.91
CA PRO A 20 4.22 8.33 6.88
C PRO A 20 4.47 7.88 5.44
N ILE A 21 5.43 6.96 5.29
CA ILE A 21 5.52 6.15 4.08
C ILE A 21 4.30 5.22 4.06
N TRP A 22 3.57 5.27 2.95
CA TRP A 22 2.44 4.38 2.71
C TRP A 22 2.85 3.27 1.76
N ARG A 23 2.77 2.03 2.23
CA ARG A 23 2.74 0.82 1.41
C ARG A 23 1.42 0.78 0.67
N PHE A 24 1.43 0.34 -0.58
CA PHE A 24 0.20 0.12 -1.35
C PHE A 24 0.27 -1.15 -2.20
N THR A 25 -0.89 -1.75 -2.45
CA THR A 25 -1.08 -2.75 -3.50
C THR A 25 -2.43 -2.51 -4.17
N LEU A 26 -2.42 -2.33 -5.49
CA LEU A 26 -3.57 -1.95 -6.30
C LEU A 26 -3.90 -3.04 -7.33
N PRO A 27 -5.18 -3.37 -7.53
CA PRO A 27 -5.56 -4.35 -8.53
C PRO A 27 -5.39 -3.78 -9.94
N SER A 28 -5.34 -4.68 -10.92
CA SER A 28 -5.41 -4.30 -12.34
C SER A 28 -6.68 -3.48 -12.61
N GLY A 29 -6.55 -2.48 -13.47
CA GLY A 29 -7.62 -1.56 -13.84
C GLY A 29 -7.70 -0.30 -12.99
N VAL A 30 -7.09 -0.26 -11.80
CA VAL A 30 -7.15 0.92 -10.91
C VAL A 30 -6.11 1.98 -11.30
N ALA A 31 -4.87 1.56 -11.54
CA ALA A 31 -3.76 2.45 -11.88
C ALA A 31 -2.98 1.97 -13.13
N GLY A 32 -3.70 1.32 -14.05
CA GLY A 32 -3.14 0.72 -15.27
C GLY A 32 -3.62 -0.72 -15.48
N GLY A 33 -3.13 -1.39 -16.52
CA GLY A 33 -3.55 -2.76 -16.86
C GLY A 33 -2.93 -3.86 -16.00
N GLN A 34 -1.98 -3.53 -15.11
CA GLN A 34 -1.29 -4.49 -14.26
C GLN A 34 -1.66 -4.28 -12.78
N LYS A 35 -1.56 -5.35 -12.00
CA LYS A 35 -1.55 -5.25 -10.54
C LYS A 35 -0.26 -4.54 -10.13
N LEU A 36 -0.34 -3.54 -9.26
CA LEU A 36 0.81 -2.75 -8.83
C LEU A 36 1.03 -2.87 -7.33
N THR A 37 2.28 -2.84 -6.89
CA THR A 37 2.64 -2.76 -5.48
C THR A 37 3.80 -1.80 -5.28
N GLY A 38 3.88 -1.15 -4.13
CA GLY A 38 4.94 -0.18 -3.91
C GLY A 38 4.78 0.64 -2.65
N VAL A 39 5.59 1.70 -2.56
CA VAL A 39 5.50 2.68 -1.48
C VAL A 39 5.38 4.08 -2.06
N ILE A 40 4.70 4.95 -1.32
CA ILE A 40 4.65 6.38 -1.58
C ILE A 40 5.11 7.12 -0.32
N MET A 41 6.06 8.03 -0.49
CA MET A 41 6.64 8.84 0.59
C MET A 41 6.47 10.33 0.26
N PRO A 42 6.10 11.18 1.23
CA PRO A 42 6.19 12.63 1.06
C PRO A 42 7.61 13.04 0.68
N SER A 43 7.73 13.82 -0.38
CA SER A 43 9.02 14.32 -0.86
C SER A 43 8.89 15.73 -1.45
N VAL A 44 10.04 16.34 -1.71
CA VAL A 44 10.21 17.70 -2.24
C VAL A 44 11.23 17.66 -3.36
N ASP A 45 10.94 18.30 -4.49
CA ASP A 45 11.93 18.43 -5.56
C ASP A 45 12.94 19.56 -5.29
N ARG A 46 13.96 19.67 -6.15
CA ARG A 46 15.04 20.66 -5.99
C ARG A 46 14.57 22.12 -5.99
N VAL A 47 13.37 22.43 -6.50
CA VAL A 47 12.82 23.79 -6.52
C VAL A 47 11.77 24.01 -5.42
N GLY A 48 11.64 23.07 -4.48
CA GLY A 48 10.79 23.19 -3.30
C GLY A 48 9.33 22.76 -3.51
N ARG A 49 8.97 22.16 -4.64
CA ARG A 49 7.59 21.72 -4.89
C ARG A 49 7.33 20.39 -4.18
N ARG A 50 6.15 20.28 -3.57
CA ARG A 50 5.70 19.05 -2.89
C ARG A 50 5.28 18.05 -3.97
N PHE A 51 6.07 17.00 -4.13
CA PHE A 51 5.77 15.91 -5.06
C PHE A 51 6.18 14.60 -4.40
N PRO A 52 5.27 13.63 -4.23
CA PRO A 52 5.61 12.41 -3.53
C PRO A 52 6.59 11.57 -4.35
N LEU A 53 7.54 10.94 -3.67
CA LEU A 53 8.34 9.88 -4.25
C LEU A 53 7.50 8.60 -4.26
N THR A 54 7.40 7.95 -5.41
CA THR A 54 6.69 6.67 -5.55
C THR A 54 7.65 5.63 -6.11
N LEU A 55 7.84 4.53 -5.38
CA LEU A 55 8.57 3.36 -5.84
C LEU A 55 7.54 2.26 -6.10
N VAL A 56 7.51 1.72 -7.31
CA VAL A 56 6.44 0.82 -7.75
C VAL A 56 6.99 -0.33 -8.58
N SER A 57 6.40 -1.51 -8.40
CA SER A 57 6.61 -2.69 -9.23
C SER A 57 5.26 -3.23 -9.72
N ALA A 58 5.25 -3.75 -10.94
CA ALA A 58 4.13 -4.55 -11.42
C ALA A 58 4.23 -5.97 -10.82
N LEU A 59 3.10 -6.52 -10.42
CA LEU A 59 2.99 -7.88 -9.93
C LEU A 59 2.28 -8.76 -10.95
N GLU A 60 2.90 -9.89 -11.26
CA GLU A 60 2.32 -10.94 -12.12
C GLU A 60 1.68 -12.08 -11.31
N THR A 61 1.76 -12.02 -9.97
CA THR A 61 1.17 -13.05 -9.11
C THR A 61 -0.34 -13.15 -9.32
N PRO A 62 -0.95 -14.35 -9.24
CA PRO A 62 -2.39 -14.47 -9.27
C PRO A 62 -3.01 -14.13 -7.90
N GLY A 63 -4.33 -14.03 -7.84
CA GLY A 63 -5.10 -13.92 -6.60
C GLY A 63 -5.25 -12.51 -6.01
N PRO A 64 -5.83 -12.43 -4.79
CA PRO A 64 -6.21 -11.16 -4.16
C PRO A 64 -5.02 -10.25 -3.88
N VAL A 65 -5.17 -8.94 -4.15
CA VAL A 65 -4.14 -7.94 -3.82
C VAL A 65 -3.80 -7.88 -2.33
N ALA A 66 -4.78 -8.16 -1.46
CA ALA A 66 -4.58 -8.19 -0.02
C ALA A 66 -3.67 -9.35 0.41
N LEU A 67 -3.67 -10.47 -0.33
CA LEU A 67 -2.73 -11.55 -0.05
C LEU A 67 -1.29 -11.10 -0.30
N ASP A 68 -1.02 -10.44 -1.44
CA ASP A 68 0.32 -9.92 -1.73
C ASP A 68 0.73 -8.85 -0.72
N HIS A 69 -0.15 -7.88 -0.47
CA HIS A 69 0.12 -6.77 0.44
C HIS A 69 0.52 -7.24 1.85
N LEU A 70 -0.16 -8.28 2.37
CA LEU A 70 0.06 -8.77 3.73
C LEU A 70 1.16 -9.83 3.82
N SER A 71 1.56 -10.46 2.71
CA SER A 71 2.58 -11.51 2.71
C SER A 71 4.00 -10.96 2.53
N ASP A 72 4.16 -9.86 1.78
CA ASP A 72 5.45 -9.49 1.22
C ASP A 72 6.14 -8.36 2.01
N SER A 73 6.16 -8.47 3.35
CA SER A 73 6.63 -7.41 4.27
C SER A 73 8.08 -6.98 4.02
N LYS A 74 8.98 -7.93 3.73
CA LYS A 74 10.42 -7.66 3.49
C LYS A 74 10.65 -6.78 2.26
N MET A 75 9.84 -6.95 1.22
CA MET A 75 9.91 -6.08 0.04
C MET A 75 9.52 -4.65 0.42
N PHE A 76 8.45 -4.49 1.19
CA PHE A 76 8.03 -3.16 1.64
C PHE A 76 9.05 -2.50 2.56
N GLU A 77 9.60 -3.22 3.54
CA GLU A 77 10.69 -2.73 4.41
C GLU A 77 11.87 -2.24 3.56
N ARG A 78 12.29 -3.04 2.56
CA ARG A 78 13.37 -2.65 1.66
C ARG A 78 13.02 -1.41 0.83
N LEU A 79 11.78 -1.29 0.34
CA LEU A 79 11.35 -0.12 -0.42
C LEU A 79 11.24 1.14 0.46
N GLU A 80 10.86 0.99 1.73
CA GLU A 80 10.85 2.07 2.72
C GLU A 80 12.27 2.57 2.97
N ASP A 81 13.23 1.67 3.21
CA ASP A 81 14.64 2.02 3.37
C ASP A 81 15.17 2.79 2.16
N ILE A 82 14.89 2.30 0.94
CA ILE A 82 15.32 2.97 -0.30
C ILE A 82 14.66 4.35 -0.45
N ALA A 83 13.38 4.47 -0.11
CA ALA A 83 12.68 5.74 -0.17
C ALA A 83 13.29 6.76 0.82
N LEU A 84 13.63 6.33 2.04
CA LEU A 84 14.31 7.17 3.03
C LEU A 84 15.71 7.57 2.57
N ASP A 85 16.48 6.64 2.01
CA ASP A 85 17.82 6.92 1.45
C ASP A 85 17.78 7.98 0.33
N CYS A 86 16.65 8.14 -0.36
CA CYS A 86 16.48 9.18 -1.38
C CYS A 86 16.36 10.61 -0.81
N LEU A 87 16.21 10.76 0.52
CA LEU A 87 16.24 12.07 1.18
C LEU A 87 17.67 12.58 1.37
N GLU A 88 18.66 11.71 1.28
CA GLU A 88 20.07 12.05 1.41
C GLU A 88 20.63 12.66 0.12
N ASP A 89 21.47 13.69 0.25
CA ASP A 89 22.10 14.39 -0.89
C ASP A 89 23.01 13.48 -1.75
N THR A 90 23.35 12.29 -1.23
CA THR A 90 24.25 11.32 -1.89
C THR A 90 23.53 10.35 -2.84
N MET A 91 22.19 10.41 -2.91
CA MET A 91 21.40 9.57 -3.81
C MET A 91 21.24 10.25 -5.18
N ASP A 92 21.72 9.58 -6.22
CA ASP A 92 21.49 9.97 -7.61
C ASP A 92 20.66 8.91 -8.36
N GLN A 93 20.34 9.20 -9.62
CA GLN A 93 19.49 8.32 -10.44
C GLN A 93 20.13 6.94 -10.68
N GLU A 94 21.45 6.88 -10.85
CA GLU A 94 22.15 5.64 -11.14
C GLU A 94 22.17 4.74 -9.90
N ARG A 95 22.53 5.31 -8.75
CA ARG A 95 22.54 4.60 -7.47
C ARG A 95 21.15 4.15 -7.06
N LEU A 96 20.11 4.96 -7.30
CA LEU A 96 18.73 4.56 -7.06
C LEU A 96 18.34 3.37 -7.94
N ALA A 97 18.64 3.41 -9.24
CA ALA A 97 18.34 2.31 -10.16
C ALA A 97 19.06 1.01 -9.76
N GLN A 98 20.35 1.11 -9.40
CA GLN A 98 21.14 -0.03 -8.93
C GLN A 98 20.57 -0.63 -7.63
N THR A 99 20.15 0.21 -6.69
CA THR A 99 19.60 -0.23 -5.41
C THR A 99 18.21 -0.85 -5.58
N LEU A 100 17.36 -0.28 -6.45
CA LEU A 100 16.06 -0.85 -6.80
C LEU A 100 16.19 -2.21 -7.49
N ALA A 101 17.22 -2.40 -8.30
CA ALA A 101 17.47 -3.70 -8.95
C ALA A 101 17.77 -4.84 -7.95
N THR A 102 18.12 -4.53 -6.70
CA THR A 102 18.32 -5.55 -5.65
C THR A 102 17.04 -5.92 -4.91
N VAL A 103 15.91 -5.26 -5.18
CA VAL A 103 14.65 -5.53 -4.49
C VAL A 103 14.05 -6.82 -5.05
N ALA A 104 13.85 -7.81 -4.18
CA ALA A 104 13.17 -9.05 -4.54
C ALA A 104 11.66 -8.77 -4.68
N VAL A 105 11.16 -8.81 -5.91
CA VAL A 105 9.72 -8.73 -6.22
C VAL A 105 9.14 -10.15 -6.09
N PRO A 106 7.92 -10.31 -5.52
CA PRO A 106 7.27 -11.60 -5.40
C PRO A 106 7.13 -12.31 -6.76
N ASP A 107 7.69 -13.52 -6.83
CA ASP A 107 7.55 -14.40 -7.99
C ASP A 107 6.14 -15.00 -8.11
N MET A 108 5.82 -15.47 -9.32
CA MET A 108 4.62 -16.24 -9.61
C MET A 108 4.44 -17.38 -8.58
N ARG A 109 3.29 -17.41 -7.91
CA ARG A 109 2.98 -18.38 -6.85
C ARG A 109 1.58 -18.94 -6.99
N ALA A 110 1.39 -20.18 -6.54
CA ALA A 110 0.05 -20.76 -6.41
C ALA A 110 -0.71 -20.05 -5.28
N VAL A 111 -1.98 -19.73 -5.53
CA VAL A 111 -2.88 -19.14 -4.52
C VAL A 111 -4.00 -20.12 -4.24
N ALA A 112 -4.20 -20.43 -2.96
CA ALA A 112 -5.32 -21.24 -2.51
C ALA A 112 -6.61 -20.40 -2.61
N PRO A 113 -7.57 -20.76 -3.48
CA PRO A 113 -8.78 -19.97 -3.64
C PRO A 113 -9.70 -20.16 -2.45
N LEU A 114 -10.18 -19.05 -1.88
CA LEU A 114 -11.29 -19.07 -0.93
C LEU A 114 -12.60 -19.25 -1.70
N ARG A 115 -13.31 -20.34 -1.42
CA ARG A 115 -14.57 -20.68 -2.10
C ARG A 115 -15.74 -20.56 -1.14
N ALA A 116 -16.90 -20.15 -1.64
CA ALA A 116 -18.16 -20.26 -0.91
C ALA A 116 -18.81 -21.63 -1.22
N SER A 117 -19.37 -22.27 -0.20
CA SER A 117 -20.15 -23.50 -0.31
C SER A 117 -21.32 -23.43 0.66
N GLU A 118 -22.54 -23.24 0.15
CA GLU A 118 -23.73 -23.01 0.98
C GLU A 118 -23.49 -21.93 2.05
N GLU A 119 -23.52 -22.29 3.33
CA GLU A 119 -23.32 -21.40 4.49
C GLU A 119 -21.87 -21.39 5.01
N CYS A 120 -20.92 -22.02 4.31
CA CYS A 120 -19.53 -22.08 4.74
C CYS A 120 -18.55 -21.52 3.69
N ILE A 121 -17.36 -21.17 4.18
CA ILE A 121 -16.19 -20.89 3.35
C ILE A 121 -15.27 -22.11 3.37
N VAL A 122 -14.73 -22.45 2.20
CA VAL A 122 -13.85 -23.60 2.01
C VAL A 122 -12.53 -23.11 1.45
N LEU A 123 -11.45 -23.48 2.12
CA LEU A 123 -10.08 -23.18 1.70
C LEU A 123 -9.24 -24.45 1.75
N THR A 124 -8.57 -24.78 0.65
CA THR A 124 -7.74 -25.98 0.52
C THR A 124 -6.47 -25.64 -0.22
N GLY A 125 -5.34 -26.26 0.15
CA GLY A 125 -4.08 -26.11 -0.58
C GLY A 125 -3.27 -24.86 -0.23
N VAL A 126 -3.46 -24.29 0.97
CA VAL A 126 -2.65 -23.16 1.48
C VAL A 126 -1.17 -23.54 1.69
N GLY A 127 -0.89 -24.84 1.85
CA GLY A 127 0.44 -25.40 2.05
C GLY A 127 0.91 -25.29 3.50
N GLU A 128 0.95 -24.08 4.06
CA GLU A 128 1.44 -23.82 5.42
C GLU A 128 0.36 -23.19 6.31
N VAL A 129 0.26 -23.64 7.57
CA VAL A 129 -0.70 -23.10 8.55
C VAL A 129 -0.47 -21.61 8.80
N SER A 130 0.77 -21.14 8.76
CA SER A 130 1.15 -19.72 8.92
C SER A 130 0.51 -18.80 7.87
N LYS A 131 0.22 -19.33 6.67
CA LYS A 131 -0.39 -18.59 5.55
C LYS A 131 -1.93 -18.59 5.62
N LEU A 132 -2.52 -19.41 6.50
CA LEU A 132 -3.97 -19.56 6.60
C LEU A 132 -4.70 -18.24 6.91
N PRO A 133 -4.27 -17.43 7.89
CA PRO A 133 -4.96 -16.17 8.19
C PRO A 133 -4.92 -15.19 7.00
N LEU A 134 -3.79 -15.11 6.31
CA LEU A 134 -3.60 -14.22 5.15
C LEU A 134 -4.45 -14.67 3.96
N ALA A 135 -4.51 -15.97 3.68
CA ALA A 135 -5.34 -16.52 2.63
C ALA A 135 -6.85 -16.30 2.89
N VAL A 136 -7.29 -16.47 4.14
CA VAL A 136 -8.68 -16.19 4.53
C VAL A 136 -8.98 -14.70 4.43
N ALA A 137 -8.14 -13.83 4.99
CA ALA A 137 -8.32 -12.38 4.93
C ALA A 137 -8.33 -11.85 3.49
N GLY A 138 -7.39 -12.31 2.67
CA GLY A 138 -7.30 -11.95 1.26
C GLY A 138 -8.54 -12.35 0.46
N GLY A 139 -8.99 -13.60 0.63
CA GLY A 139 -10.19 -14.09 -0.05
C GLY A 139 -11.48 -13.41 0.42
N LEU A 140 -11.61 -13.10 1.71
CA LEU A 140 -12.78 -12.39 2.23
C LEU A 140 -12.83 -10.93 1.75
N LEU A 141 -11.69 -10.25 1.66
CA LEU A 141 -11.61 -8.90 1.08
C LEU A 141 -11.93 -8.92 -0.42
N GLU A 142 -11.38 -9.87 -1.18
CA GLU A 142 -11.71 -10.02 -2.61
C GLU A 142 -13.20 -10.26 -2.84
N ARG A 143 -13.87 -11.02 -1.96
CA ARG A 143 -15.31 -11.23 -2.00
C ARG A 143 -16.13 -9.94 -1.84
N GLN A 144 -15.59 -8.93 -1.14
CA GLN A 144 -16.23 -7.61 -1.03
C GLN A 144 -16.06 -6.78 -2.32
N GLY A 145 -14.97 -6.99 -3.05
CA GLY A 145 -14.73 -6.40 -4.37
C GLY A 145 -13.30 -6.64 -4.87
N GLN A 146 -13.16 -6.80 -6.18
CA GLN A 146 -11.85 -6.99 -6.84
C GLN A 146 -11.16 -5.66 -7.17
N ASP A 147 -11.85 -4.54 -6.97
CA ASP A 147 -11.40 -3.17 -7.21
C ASP A 147 -10.81 -2.50 -5.97
N PHE A 148 -10.66 -3.23 -4.85
CA PHE A 148 -10.09 -2.69 -3.63
C PHE A 148 -8.58 -2.53 -3.73
N GLY A 149 -8.08 -1.31 -3.58
CA GLY A 149 -6.69 -1.02 -3.27
C GLY A 149 -6.42 -1.10 -1.77
N ILE A 150 -5.28 -1.67 -1.40
CA ILE A 150 -4.83 -1.82 -0.02
C ILE A 150 -3.72 -0.82 0.25
N TRP A 151 -3.80 -0.13 1.38
CA TRP A 151 -2.84 0.87 1.83
C TRP A 151 -2.48 0.59 3.28
N SER A 152 -1.20 0.60 3.63
CA SER A 152 -0.79 0.49 5.04
C SER A 152 0.44 1.35 5.36
N ALA A 153 0.58 1.70 6.63
CA ALA A 153 1.76 2.38 7.16
C ALA A 153 2.09 1.78 8.52
N ILE A 154 3.38 1.67 8.85
CA ILE A 154 3.85 1.20 10.15
C ILE A 154 4.36 2.39 10.95
N LEU A 155 3.72 2.68 12.09
CA LEU A 155 4.01 3.84 12.95
C LEU A 155 4.51 3.34 14.30
N ASP A 156 5.82 3.43 14.55
CA ASP A 156 6.43 2.93 15.80
C ASP A 156 6.02 1.48 16.12
N GLY A 157 6.02 0.63 15.09
CA GLY A 157 5.58 -0.78 15.17
C GLY A 157 4.06 -1.00 15.15
N ASN A 158 3.25 0.06 15.11
CA ASN A 158 1.80 -0.02 15.06
C ASN A 158 1.29 0.15 13.62
N PRO A 159 0.67 -0.88 13.02
CA PRO A 159 0.16 -0.76 11.67
C PRO A 159 -1.12 0.09 11.62
N ARG A 160 -1.25 0.87 10.55
CA ARG A 160 -2.51 1.44 10.08
C ARG A 160 -2.80 0.92 8.70
N MET A 161 -4.07 0.67 8.40
CA MET A 161 -4.47 0.12 7.12
C MET A 161 -5.78 0.75 6.63
N LEU A 162 -5.86 1.00 5.33
CA LEU A 162 -7.07 1.35 4.60
C LEU A 162 -7.25 0.36 3.45
N ALA A 163 -8.48 -0.11 3.26
CA ALA A 163 -8.90 -0.78 2.05
C ALA A 163 -10.02 0.05 1.43
N CYS A 164 -9.87 0.47 0.18
CA CYS A 164 -10.87 1.28 -0.51
C CYS A 164 -10.98 0.89 -1.97
N ARG A 165 -12.18 1.04 -2.55
CA ARG A 165 -12.40 0.82 -3.98
C ARG A 165 -11.67 1.89 -4.78
N GLY A 166 -10.91 1.46 -5.79
CA GLY A 166 -10.11 2.34 -6.62
C GLY A 166 -8.98 3.02 -5.83
N LEU A 167 -8.70 4.28 -6.18
CA LEU A 167 -7.75 5.11 -5.45
C LEU A 167 -8.44 5.84 -4.28
N PRO A 168 -7.74 6.10 -3.17
CA PRO A 168 -8.27 6.91 -2.07
C PRO A 168 -8.75 8.27 -2.56
N THR A 169 -9.99 8.62 -2.22
CA THR A 169 -10.58 9.94 -2.51
C THR A 169 -11.23 10.53 -1.26
N GLY A 170 -11.52 11.83 -1.28
CA GLY A 170 -12.18 12.53 -0.17
C GLY A 170 -11.48 12.27 1.18
N ALA A 171 -12.25 11.80 2.17
CA ALA A 171 -11.75 11.49 3.51
C ALA A 171 -10.64 10.42 3.54
N GLN A 172 -10.66 9.44 2.63
CA GLN A 172 -9.63 8.40 2.55
C GLN A 172 -8.29 9.00 2.12
N ALA A 173 -8.31 9.86 1.10
CA ALA A 173 -7.13 10.58 0.66
C ALA A 173 -6.57 11.49 1.76
N MET A 174 -7.44 12.14 2.54
CA MET A 174 -7.00 12.97 3.67
C MET A 174 -6.37 12.12 4.78
N GLY A 175 -6.88 10.92 5.02
CA GLY A 175 -6.28 9.96 5.95
C GLY A 175 -4.84 9.59 5.61
N LEU A 176 -4.43 9.69 4.34
CA LEU A 176 -3.03 9.48 3.95
C LEU A 176 -2.10 10.65 4.34
N PHE A 177 -2.62 11.86 4.49
CA PHE A 177 -1.84 13.04 4.89
C PHE A 177 -1.96 13.35 6.40
N ASP A 178 -3.12 13.06 6.98
CA ASP A 178 -3.49 13.46 8.33
C ASP A 178 -3.87 12.23 9.16
N LEU A 179 -2.93 11.78 9.97
CA LEU A 179 -3.12 10.69 10.92
C LEU A 179 -4.11 11.04 12.05
N GLY A 180 -4.51 12.31 12.18
CA GLY A 180 -5.55 12.80 13.08
C GLY A 180 -6.94 12.88 12.46
N ALA A 181 -7.10 12.59 11.16
CA ALA A 181 -8.37 12.62 10.46
C ALA A 181 -9.41 11.65 11.07
N SER A 182 -10.70 11.95 10.92
CA SER A 182 -11.80 11.19 11.54
C SER A 182 -11.84 9.73 11.12
N ILE A 183 -11.40 9.42 9.89
CA ILE A 183 -11.30 8.05 9.37
C ILE A 183 -10.43 7.13 10.25
N TRP A 184 -9.50 7.70 11.02
CA TRP A 184 -8.64 6.97 11.95
C TRP A 184 -9.17 6.90 13.38
N LYS A 185 -10.25 7.62 13.70
CA LYS A 185 -10.85 7.70 15.04
C LYS A 185 -12.20 6.99 15.13
N GLU A 186 -12.88 6.84 14.01
CA GLU A 186 -14.19 6.18 13.92
C GLU A 186 -14.05 4.66 14.06
N ALA A 187 -13.97 4.16 15.29
CA ALA A 187 -14.02 2.73 15.60
C ALA A 187 -15.48 2.29 15.73
N ARG A 188 -16.19 2.10 14.62
CA ARG A 188 -17.44 1.32 14.62
C ARG A 188 -17.14 -0.08 14.07
N PRO A 189 -17.46 -1.16 14.81
CA PRO A 189 -17.32 -2.51 14.27
C PRO A 189 -18.21 -2.68 13.03
N ILE A 190 -17.69 -3.40 12.03
CA ILE A 190 -18.40 -3.79 10.81
C ILE A 190 -19.45 -4.85 11.14
#